data_AF-A0A1X1NEM8-F1
#
_entry.id   AF-A0A1X1NEM8-F1
#
_cell.length_a   1.000
_cell.length_b   1.000
_cell.length_c   1.000
_cell.angle_alpha   90.00
_cell.angle_beta   90.00
_cell.angle_gamma   90.00
#
_symmetry.space_group_name_H-M   'P 1'
#
loop_
_entity.id
_entity.type
_entity.pdbx_description
1 polymer ?
#
loop_
_entity_poly.entity_id
_entity_poly.type
_entity_poly.pdbx_seq_one_letter_code
_entity_poly.pdbx_strand_id
1 'polypeptide(L)'
;MSDELQREQDRALVELAAEKLLKTSAGAVQEKGREHYVQSQTRGSGTPVVVDDIDRPSCVIEAFAPHYEFVLEHLALVGSPRVGLAVAAWLSSVARRWGESSSDERRWAVDVAAELLKVKKRDLGFGRHQWVPIRAAASEAA
;
A
#
# COMPACT_ATOMS: atom_id res chain seq x y z
N MET A 1 -14.71 20.16 13.17
CA MET A 1 -15.09 19.16 12.15
C MET A 1 -16.07 18.21 12.82
N SER A 2 -17.22 17.89 12.21
CA SER A 2 -18.21 17.02 12.87
C SER A 2 -17.77 15.55 12.84
N ASP A 3 -18.10 14.80 13.89
CA ASP A 3 -17.77 13.37 14.01
C ASP A 3 -18.36 12.50 12.89
N GLU A 4 -19.42 12.98 12.24
CA GLU A 4 -20.05 12.34 11.09
C GLU A 4 -19.23 12.52 9.82
N LEU A 5 -18.69 13.73 9.60
CA LEU A 5 -17.81 14.03 8.47
C LEU A 5 -16.50 13.25 8.57
N GLN A 6 -15.91 13.13 9.76
CA GLN A 6 -14.71 12.30 9.96
C GLN A 6 -14.97 10.82 9.63
N ARG A 7 -16.11 10.28 10.08
CA ARG A 7 -16.48 8.88 9.81
C ARG A 7 -16.65 8.60 8.32
N GLU A 8 -17.19 9.55 7.56
CA GLU A 8 -17.32 9.42 6.11
C GLU A 8 -15.97 9.51 5.39
N GLN A 9 -15.09 10.41 5.83
CA GLN A 9 -13.72 10.52 5.31
C GLN A 9 -12.90 9.25 5.56
N ASP A 10 -12.99 8.69 6.78
CA ASP A 10 -12.32 7.44 7.15
C ASP A 10 -12.80 6.27 6.30
N ARG A 11 -14.12 6.15 6.09
CA ARG A 11 -14.68 5.12 5.21
C ARG A 11 -14.16 5.28 3.78
N ALA A 12 -14.22 6.48 3.23
CA ALA A 12 -13.76 6.77 1.87
C ALA A 12 -12.26 6.49 1.69
N LEU A 13 -11.44 6.76 2.71
CA LEU A 13 -10.01 6.42 2.72
C LEU A 13 -9.79 4.91 2.60
N VAL A 14 -10.55 4.13 3.38
CA VAL A 14 -10.49 2.66 3.36
C VAL A 14 -10.95 2.10 2.02
N GLU A 15 -12.02 2.64 1.43
CA GLU A 15 -12.49 2.28 0.08
C GLU A 15 -11.43 2.54 -0.98
N LEU A 16 -10.81 3.72 -0.96
CA LEU A 16 -9.76 4.10 -1.89
C LEU A 16 -8.53 3.19 -1.77
N ALA A 17 -8.11 2.86 -0.55
CA ALA A 17 -7.00 1.94 -0.31
C ALA A 17 -7.31 0.54 -0.84
N ALA A 18 -8.53 0.04 -0.59
CA ALA A 18 -8.99 -1.25 -1.09
C ALA A 18 -8.97 -1.30 -2.62
N GLU A 19 -9.51 -0.29 -3.30
CA GLU A 19 -9.55 -0.23 -4.76
C GLU A 19 -8.14 -0.23 -5.37
N LYS A 20 -7.23 0.60 -4.84
CA LYS A 20 -5.85 0.67 -5.34
C LYS A 20 -5.13 -0.66 -5.18
N LEU A 21 -5.25 -1.28 -4.00
CA LEU A 21 -4.58 -2.54 -3.72
C LEU A 21 -5.18 -3.70 -4.52
N LEU A 22 -6.50 -3.70 -4.73
CA LEU A 22 -7.17 -4.66 -5.62
C LEU A 22 -6.65 -4.53 -7.05
N LYS A 23 -6.56 -3.31 -7.57
CA LYS A 23 -6.06 -3.05 -8.93
C LYS A 23 -4.62 -3.53 -9.12
N THR A 24 -3.74 -3.34 -8.14
CA THR A 24 -2.34 -3.78 -8.23
C THR A 24 -2.16 -5.28 -8.02
N SER A 25 -3.03 -5.93 -7.22
CA SER A 25 -2.88 -7.33 -6.84
C SER A 25 -3.69 -8.30 -7.72
N ALA A 26 -4.82 -7.88 -8.26
CA ALA A 26 -5.73 -8.75 -9.01
C ALA A 26 -5.12 -9.27 -10.32
N GLY A 27 -4.39 -8.42 -11.06
CA GLY A 27 -3.72 -8.83 -12.30
C GLY A 27 -2.70 -9.95 -12.06
N ALA A 28 -1.91 -9.83 -10.99
CA ALA A 28 -0.89 -10.81 -10.64
C ALA A 28 -1.50 -12.14 -10.15
N VAL A 29 -2.59 -12.12 -9.37
CA VAL A 29 -3.20 -13.35 -8.83
C VAL A 29 -3.96 -14.17 -9.88
N GLN A 30 -4.42 -13.54 -10.98
CA GLN A 30 -5.15 -14.24 -12.04
C GLN A 30 -4.25 -15.13 -12.92
N GLU A 31 -2.94 -14.90 -12.92
CA GLU A 31 -1.99 -15.65 -13.74
C GLU A 31 -1.32 -16.78 -12.94
N LYS A 32 -1.21 -17.97 -13.54
CA LYS A 32 -0.56 -19.14 -12.91
C LYS A 32 0.93 -18.88 -12.72
N GLY A 33 1.47 -19.27 -11.55
CA GLY A 33 2.91 -19.19 -11.24
C GLY A 33 3.35 -17.92 -10.52
N ARG A 34 2.44 -16.96 -10.26
CA ARG A 34 2.76 -15.67 -9.64
C ARG A 34 2.47 -15.63 -8.13
N GLU A 35 3.10 -16.55 -7.39
CA GLU A 35 2.86 -16.70 -5.95
C GLU A 35 3.69 -15.71 -5.11
N HIS A 36 4.82 -15.29 -5.66
CA HIS A 36 5.78 -14.39 -5.06
C HIS A 36 6.14 -13.28 -6.04
N TYR A 37 6.62 -12.17 -5.50
CA TYR A 37 7.28 -11.19 -6.33
C TYR A 37 8.75 -11.55 -6.56
N VAL A 38 9.33 -10.96 -7.60
CA VAL A 38 10.73 -11.15 -7.97
C VAL A 38 11.40 -9.80 -8.17
N GLN A 39 12.67 -9.70 -7.74
CA GLN A 39 13.46 -8.49 -8.00
C GLN A 39 13.78 -8.38 -9.49
N SER A 40 13.71 -7.16 -10.01
CA SER A 40 14.07 -6.81 -11.39
C SER A 40 14.55 -5.36 -11.45
N GLN A 41 14.76 -4.85 -12.66
CA GLN A 41 15.11 -3.46 -12.92
C GLN A 41 14.29 -2.90 -14.08
N THR A 42 13.94 -1.62 -14.01
CA THR A 42 13.26 -0.93 -15.11
C THR A 42 14.14 -0.92 -16.37
N ARG A 43 13.54 -1.23 -17.53
CA ARG A 43 14.22 -1.08 -18.82
C ARG A 43 14.47 0.41 -19.09
N GLY A 44 15.73 0.81 -19.18
CA GLY A 44 16.14 2.18 -19.45
C GLY A 44 16.86 2.84 -18.28
N SER A 45 16.18 3.07 -17.15
CA SER A 45 16.79 3.74 -16.00
C SER A 45 17.59 2.81 -15.08
N GLY A 46 17.44 1.48 -15.22
CA GLY A 46 18.13 0.49 -14.37
C GLY A 46 17.70 0.56 -12.90
N THR A 47 16.56 1.19 -12.62
CA THR A 47 16.06 1.38 -11.26
C THR A 47 15.58 0.04 -10.72
N PRO A 48 16.05 -0.40 -9.53
CA PRO A 48 15.58 -1.63 -8.93
C PRO A 48 14.09 -1.57 -8.60
N VAL A 49 13.39 -2.65 -8.94
CA VAL A 49 11.94 -2.81 -8.74
C VAL A 49 11.63 -4.24 -8.34
N VAL A 50 10.41 -4.46 -7.88
CA VAL A 50 9.84 -5.78 -7.64
C VAL A 50 8.64 -5.96 -8.55
N VAL A 51 8.57 -7.08 -9.25
CA VAL A 51 7.51 -7.40 -10.21
C VAL A 51 6.89 -8.74 -9.89
N ASP A 52 5.69 -9.00 -10.40
CA ASP A 52 5.05 -10.31 -10.29
C ASP A 52 5.58 -11.34 -11.31
N ASP A 53 6.18 -10.86 -12.41
CA ASP A 53 6.80 -11.66 -13.47
C ASP A 53 7.81 -10.81 -14.26
N ILE A 54 8.98 -11.37 -14.60
CA ILE A 54 10.06 -10.63 -15.28
C ILE A 54 9.75 -10.43 -16.77
N ASP A 55 9.14 -11.41 -17.41
CA ASP A 55 8.89 -11.41 -18.86
C ASP A 55 7.59 -10.68 -19.20
N ARG A 56 6.60 -10.77 -18.32
CA ARG A 56 5.25 -10.21 -18.47
C ARG A 56 4.75 -9.54 -17.18
N PRO A 57 5.37 -8.44 -16.72
CA PRO A 57 4.95 -7.77 -15.50
C PRO A 57 3.52 -7.24 -15.62
N SER A 58 2.64 -7.63 -14.71
CA SER A 58 1.31 -7.02 -14.54
C SER A 58 1.30 -5.99 -13.40
N CYS A 59 2.28 -6.10 -12.49
CA CYS A 59 2.50 -5.18 -11.39
C CYS A 59 3.99 -4.82 -11.33
N VAL A 60 4.27 -3.54 -11.11
CA VAL A 60 5.62 -3.04 -10.82
C VAL A 60 5.56 -2.27 -9.51
N ILE A 61 6.40 -2.66 -8.57
CA ILE A 61 6.55 -2.05 -7.25
C ILE A 61 7.92 -1.39 -7.20
N GLU A 62 7.91 -0.06 -7.13
CA GLU A 62 9.08 0.75 -6.87
C GLU A 62 9.11 1.11 -5.38
N ALA A 63 10.21 0.84 -4.69
CA ALA A 63 10.38 1.25 -3.30
C ALA A 63 11.21 2.54 -3.25
N PHE A 64 10.67 3.55 -2.57
CA PHE A 64 11.39 4.81 -2.28
C PHE A 64 11.55 4.96 -0.77
N ALA A 65 12.42 4.14 -0.17
CA ALA A 65 12.71 4.11 1.27
C ALA A 65 14.21 4.26 1.54
N PRO A 66 14.63 4.77 2.72
CA PRO A 66 15.98 4.53 3.22
C PRO A 66 16.24 3.02 3.19
N HIS A 67 17.33 2.58 2.53
CA HIS A 67 17.63 1.16 2.29
C HIS A 67 16.59 0.44 1.38
N TYR A 68 16.11 1.09 0.33
CA TYR A 68 15.11 0.55 -0.60
C TYR A 68 15.48 -0.85 -1.16
N GLU A 69 16.75 -1.15 -1.39
CA GLU A 69 17.22 -2.48 -1.81
C GLU A 69 16.81 -3.59 -0.83
N PHE A 70 16.94 -3.35 0.47
CA PHE A 70 16.51 -4.28 1.52
C PHE A 70 14.98 -4.43 1.55
N VAL A 71 14.25 -3.33 1.29
CA VAL A 71 12.78 -3.37 1.19
C VAL A 71 12.36 -4.20 -0.03
N LEU A 72 13.02 -4.03 -1.17
CA LEU A 72 12.75 -4.81 -2.37
C LEU A 72 13.13 -6.29 -2.18
N GLU A 73 14.23 -6.59 -1.49
CA GLU A 73 14.64 -7.95 -1.14
C GLU A 73 13.61 -8.62 -0.22
N HIS A 74 13.17 -7.90 0.80
CA HIS A 74 12.11 -8.38 1.68
C HIS A 74 10.80 -8.63 0.91
N LEU A 75 10.39 -7.71 0.04
CA LEU A 75 9.18 -7.88 -0.78
C LEU A 75 9.29 -9.06 -1.75
N ALA A 76 10.46 -9.34 -2.31
CA ALA A 76 10.66 -10.53 -3.13
C ALA A 76 10.67 -11.82 -2.29
N LEU A 77 11.22 -11.77 -1.08
CA LEU A 77 11.33 -12.93 -0.19
C LEU A 77 9.99 -13.32 0.44
N VAL A 78 9.21 -12.34 0.92
CA VAL A 78 8.00 -12.58 1.73
C VAL A 78 6.74 -11.96 1.15
N GLY A 79 6.86 -11.08 0.16
CA GLY A 79 5.70 -10.46 -0.47
C GLY A 79 4.96 -11.44 -1.37
N SER A 80 3.64 -11.30 -1.40
CA SER A 80 2.79 -12.10 -2.27
C SER A 80 1.62 -11.27 -2.81
N PRO A 81 1.35 -11.32 -4.12
CA PRO A 81 0.13 -10.76 -4.69
C PRO A 81 -1.16 -11.23 -3.99
N ARG A 82 -1.16 -12.48 -3.49
CA ARG A 82 -2.33 -13.04 -2.77
C ARG A 82 -2.58 -12.33 -1.44
N VAL A 83 -1.53 -11.93 -0.73
CA VAL A 83 -1.66 -11.14 0.51
C VAL A 83 -2.23 -9.77 0.19
N GLY A 84 -1.73 -9.11 -0.85
CA GLY A 84 -2.29 -7.83 -1.33
C GLY A 84 -3.79 -7.95 -1.65
N LEU A 85 -4.18 -9.00 -2.37
CA LEU A 85 -5.59 -9.27 -2.68
C LEU A 85 -6.44 -9.51 -1.42
N ALA A 86 -5.93 -10.30 -0.47
CA ALA A 86 -6.64 -10.59 0.78
C ALA A 86 -6.86 -9.31 1.63
N VAL A 87 -5.83 -8.46 1.74
CA VAL A 87 -5.94 -7.17 2.44
C VAL A 87 -6.92 -6.25 1.73
N ALA A 88 -6.90 -6.19 0.40
CA ALA A 88 -7.87 -5.40 -0.38
C ALA A 88 -9.32 -5.86 -0.13
N ALA A 89 -9.56 -7.18 -0.13
CA ALA A 89 -10.86 -7.77 0.15
C ALA A 89 -11.34 -7.47 1.59
N TRP A 90 -10.43 -7.55 2.57
CA TRP A 90 -10.74 -7.18 3.95
C TRP A 90 -11.10 -5.70 4.09
N LEU A 91 -10.30 -4.77 3.54
CA LEU A 91 -10.60 -3.33 3.57
C LEU A 91 -11.95 -3.01 2.90
N SER A 92 -12.22 -3.62 1.75
CA SER A 92 -13.50 -3.47 1.05
C SER A 92 -14.68 -3.98 1.89
N SER A 93 -14.49 -5.09 2.62
CA SER A 93 -15.50 -5.63 3.53
C SER A 93 -15.78 -4.67 4.68
N VAL A 94 -14.73 -4.14 5.35
CA VAL A 94 -14.88 -3.18 6.45
C VAL A 94 -15.59 -1.91 6.00
N ALA A 95 -15.25 -1.37 4.83
CA ALA A 95 -15.91 -0.20 4.25
C ALA A 95 -17.40 -0.44 3.97
N ARG A 96 -17.75 -1.58 3.35
CA ARG A 96 -19.16 -1.92 3.05
C ARG A 96 -20.01 -2.07 4.31
N ARG A 97 -19.43 -2.61 5.37
CA ARG A 97 -20.12 -2.87 6.65
C ARG A 97 -19.77 -1.85 7.73
N TRP A 98 -19.37 -0.63 7.34
CA TRP A 98 -18.81 0.38 8.26
C TRP A 98 -19.65 0.66 9.50
N GLY A 99 -20.98 0.65 9.38
CA GLY A 99 -21.90 0.85 10.50
C GLY A 99 -21.96 -0.33 11.48
N GLU A 100 -21.58 -1.53 11.04
CA GLU A 100 -21.62 -2.80 11.78
C GLU A 100 -20.23 -3.20 12.33
N SER A 101 -19.15 -2.68 11.74
CA SER A 101 -17.78 -2.92 12.17
C SER A 101 -17.51 -2.33 13.56
N SER A 102 -16.70 -3.02 14.36
CA SER A 102 -16.29 -2.52 15.67
C SER A 102 -15.46 -1.23 15.54
N SER A 103 -15.36 -0.44 16.61
CA SER A 103 -14.47 0.73 16.65
C SER A 103 -13.01 0.35 16.39
N ASP A 104 -12.57 -0.79 16.92
CA ASP A 104 -11.20 -1.27 16.75
C ASP A 104 -10.93 -1.73 15.32
N GLU A 105 -11.86 -2.43 14.69
CA GLU A 105 -11.75 -2.88 13.30
C GLU A 105 -11.68 -1.68 12.35
N ARG A 106 -12.53 -0.66 12.57
CA ARG A 106 -12.48 0.59 11.80
C ARG A 106 -11.17 1.33 11.98
N ARG A 107 -10.71 1.49 13.23
CA ARG A 107 -9.42 2.13 13.52
C ARG A 107 -8.29 1.41 12.79
N TRP A 108 -8.24 0.09 12.87
CA TRP A 108 -7.19 -0.68 12.22
C TRP A 108 -7.26 -0.59 10.69
N ALA A 109 -8.46 -0.62 10.11
CA ALA A 109 -8.64 -0.43 8.68
C ALA A 109 -8.16 0.97 8.22
N VAL A 110 -8.46 2.01 8.99
CA VAL A 110 -7.97 3.38 8.73
C VAL A 110 -6.45 3.44 8.82
N ASP A 111 -5.84 2.84 9.85
CA ASP A 111 -4.38 2.82 10.01
C ASP A 111 -3.72 2.12 8.82
N VAL A 112 -4.23 0.94 8.41
CA VAL A 112 -3.73 0.20 7.25
C VAL A 112 -3.93 1.00 5.97
N ALA A 113 -5.11 1.59 5.75
CA ALA A 113 -5.39 2.40 4.57
C ALA A 113 -4.49 3.64 4.50
N ALA A 114 -4.27 4.30 5.64
CA ALA A 114 -3.36 5.44 5.75
C ALA A 114 -1.93 5.02 5.41
N GLU A 115 -1.42 3.90 5.93
CA GLU A 115 -0.08 3.40 5.57
C GLU A 115 0.03 3.06 4.07
N LEU A 116 -0.98 2.42 3.48
CA LEU A 116 -1.00 2.08 2.06
C LEU A 116 -1.01 3.33 1.16
N LEU A 117 -1.71 4.39 1.58
CA LEU A 117 -1.86 5.62 0.80
C LEU A 117 -0.77 6.66 1.09
N LYS A 118 -0.08 6.59 2.24
CA LYS A 118 1.07 7.43 2.63
C LYS A 118 2.23 7.35 1.62
N VAL A 119 2.26 6.32 0.77
CA VAL A 119 3.28 6.10 -0.27
C VAL A 119 3.31 7.19 -1.36
N LYS A 120 2.36 8.16 -1.38
CA LYS A 120 2.34 9.21 -2.41
C LYS A 120 2.29 10.66 -1.89
N LYS A 121 3.32 11.11 -1.16
CA LYS A 121 3.57 12.57 -1.00
C LYS A 121 3.93 13.28 -2.32
N ARG A 122 4.44 12.54 -3.31
CA ARG A 122 4.76 13.06 -4.66
C ARG A 122 3.52 13.49 -5.45
N ASP A 123 2.38 12.82 -5.25
CA ASP A 123 1.11 13.16 -5.92
C ASP A 123 0.43 14.40 -5.28
N LEU A 124 0.98 14.93 -4.18
CA LEU A 124 0.48 16.11 -3.47
C LEU A 124 1.29 17.39 -3.73
N GLY A 125 2.26 17.37 -4.64
CA GLY A 125 2.98 18.58 -5.08
C GLY A 125 4.05 19.11 -4.11
N PHE A 126 4.43 18.37 -3.07
CA PHE A 126 5.47 18.80 -2.12
C PHE A 126 6.84 18.24 -2.52
N GLY A 127 7.75 19.15 -2.89
CA GLY A 127 9.10 18.83 -3.35
C GLY A 127 10.04 18.24 -2.29
N ARG A 128 11.10 17.61 -2.82
CA ARG A 128 12.34 17.04 -2.23
C ARG A 128 12.26 16.31 -0.88
N HIS A 129 12.35 14.99 -0.99
CA HIS A 129 13.15 14.04 -0.20
C HIS A 129 13.55 14.43 1.23
N GLN A 130 12.59 14.47 2.16
CA GLN A 130 12.89 14.13 3.56
C GLN A 130 11.83 13.17 4.08
N TRP A 131 12.28 11.94 4.38
CA TRP A 131 11.50 10.91 5.05
C TRP A 131 11.88 10.94 6.53
N VAL A 132 10.89 11.15 7.39
CA VAL A 132 11.06 11.04 8.84
C VAL A 132 10.26 9.80 9.29
N PRO A 133 10.87 8.84 10.00
CA PRO A 133 10.14 7.74 10.62
C PRO A 133 9.14 8.26 11.66
N ILE A 134 7.94 7.67 11.75
CA ILE A 134 6.81 8.13 12.62
C ILE A 134 7.20 8.39 14.09
N ARG A 135 8.21 7.69 14.64
CA ARG A 135 8.67 7.95 16.01
C ARG A 135 9.38 9.30 16.19
N ALA A 136 10.01 9.84 15.16
CA ALA A 136 10.74 11.12 15.24
C ALA A 136 9.83 12.33 14.98
N ALA A 137 8.74 12.17 14.22
CA ALA A 137 7.80 13.27 13.96
C ALA A 137 6.89 13.62 15.16
N ALA A 138 6.74 12.70 16.13
CA ALA A 138 5.93 12.92 17.33
C ALA A 138 6.70 13.59 18.48
N SER A 139 8.03 13.68 18.44
CA SER A 139 8.81 14.34 19.50
C SER A 139 9.26 15.76 19.15
N GLU A 140 9.06 16.24 17.92
CA GLU A 140 9.40 17.61 17.52
C GLU A 140 8.21 18.59 17.62
N ALA A 141 7.05 18.13 18.10
CA ALA A 141 5.87 18.96 18.34
C ALA A 141 5.53 19.11 19.84
N ALA A 142 6.50 18.84 20.73
CA ALA A 142 6.44 19.14 22.17
C ALA A 142 7.47 20.22 22.52
#